data_AF-A0AAW5EF73-F1
#
_entry.id   AF-A0AAW5EF73-F1
#
_cell.length_a   1.000
_cell.length_b   1.000
_cell.length_c   1.000
_cell.angle_alpha   90.00
_cell.angle_beta   90.00
_cell.angle_gamma   90.00
#
_symmetry.space_group_name_H-M   'P 1'
#
loop_
_entity.id
_entity.type
_entity.pdbx_description
1 polymer ?
#
loop_
_entity_poly.entity_id
_entity_poly.type
_entity_poly.pdbx_seq_one_letter_code
_entity_poly.pdbx_strand_id
1 'polypeptide(L)'
;DYKLKGTKAVAYKVEASNLKEKQIKKRARFEDDTNIPKKYRSTWSDYKNSGYTRGHIASNASFRFSKAAQTSVFLMSNITPQNAQVNATVWNEIEQRERSL
;
A
#
# COMPACT_ATOMS: atom_id res chain seq x y z
N ASP A 1 3.14 -10.75 9.45
CA ASP A 1 2.80 -11.35 10.75
C ASP A 1 1.66 -12.34 10.54
N TYR A 2 1.90 -13.64 10.67
CA TYR A 2 0.86 -14.64 10.44
C TYR A 2 -0.22 -14.67 11.53
N LYS A 3 0.07 -14.19 12.74
CA LYS A 3 -0.91 -14.12 13.83
C LYS A 3 -1.90 -12.99 13.59
N LEU A 4 -1.41 -11.83 13.17
CA LEU A 4 -2.22 -10.64 12.91
C LEU A 4 -2.72 -10.54 11.46
N LYS A 5 -2.26 -11.43 10.57
CA LYS A 5 -2.49 -11.36 9.11
C LYS A 5 -2.12 -9.99 8.52
N GLY A 6 -1.08 -9.36 9.07
CA GLY A 6 -0.70 -7.99 8.75
C GLY A 6 0.79 -7.81 8.52
N THR A 7 1.17 -6.66 7.97
CA THR A 7 2.57 -6.32 7.68
C THR A 7 3.32 -5.97 8.97
N LYS A 8 4.55 -6.50 9.15
CA LYS A 8 5.41 -6.10 10.28
C LYS A 8 6.21 -4.83 9.95
N ALA A 9 6.79 -4.82 8.76
CA ALA A 9 7.54 -3.71 8.21
C ALA A 9 7.58 -3.87 6.68
N VAL A 10 7.74 -2.75 5.98
CA VAL A 10 8.11 -2.72 4.56
C VAL A 10 9.31 -1.79 4.45
N ALA A 11 10.29 -2.17 3.64
CA ALA A 11 11.44 -1.35 3.33
C ALA A 11 11.52 -1.15 1.82
N TYR A 12 11.75 0.09 1.40
CA TYR A 12 11.96 0.45 0.01
C TYR A 12 12.88 1.67 -0.08
N LYS A 13 13.44 1.89 -1.27
CA LYS A 13 14.28 3.04 -1.57
C LYS A 13 13.50 3.98 -2.48
N VAL A 14 13.46 5.26 -2.11
CA VAL A 14 12.97 6.34 -2.98
C VAL A 14 14.19 7.01 -3.60
N GLU A 15 14.25 7.01 -4.93
CA GLU A 15 15.28 7.75 -5.68
C GLU A 15 14.60 8.70 -6.66
N ALA A 16 15.27 9.80 -6.99
CA ALA A 16 14.75 10.78 -7.94
C ALA A 16 14.36 10.15 -9.28
N SER A 17 15.09 9.13 -9.73
CA SER A 17 14.78 8.30 -10.92
C SER A 17 13.41 7.62 -10.83
N ASN A 18 13.04 7.09 -9.67
CA ASN A 18 11.76 6.38 -9.44
C ASN A 18 10.55 7.33 -9.44
N LEU A 19 10.79 8.64 -9.30
CA LEU A 19 9.75 9.65 -9.22
C LEU A 19 9.56 10.44 -10.52
N LYS A 20 10.35 10.22 -11.57
CA LYS A 20 10.25 11.00 -12.83
C LYS A 20 8.92 10.79 -13.57
N GLU A 21 8.37 9.59 -13.47
CA GLU A 21 7.16 9.21 -14.20
C GLU A 21 5.91 9.90 -13.65
N LYS A 22 4.97 10.21 -14.54
CA LYS A 22 3.64 10.68 -14.14
C LYS A 22 2.87 9.54 -13.46
N GLN A 23 2.02 9.88 -12.50
CA GLN A 23 1.16 8.88 -11.87
C GLN A 23 0.26 8.21 -12.91
N ILE A 24 0.24 6.88 -12.91
CA ILE A 24 -0.62 6.11 -13.82
C ILE A 24 -2.08 6.45 -13.53
N LYS A 25 -2.82 6.87 -14.56
CA LYS A 25 -4.20 7.35 -14.44
C LYS A 25 -5.17 6.29 -13.89
N LYS A 26 -4.94 5.01 -14.22
CA LYS A 26 -5.79 3.91 -13.75
C LYS A 26 -5.16 3.23 -12.54
N ARG A 27 -5.81 3.42 -11.39
CA ARG A 27 -5.45 2.76 -10.13
C ARG A 27 -5.55 1.24 -10.26
N ALA A 28 -4.57 0.52 -9.73
CA ALA A 28 -4.64 -0.93 -9.61
C ALA A 28 -5.76 -1.37 -8.63
N ARG A 29 -6.20 -2.62 -8.74
CA ARG A 29 -7.13 -3.21 -7.79
C ARG A 29 -6.34 -3.76 -6.61
N PHE A 30 -6.95 -3.74 -5.43
CA PHE A 30 -6.40 -4.46 -4.30
C PHE A 30 -6.55 -5.96 -4.55
N GLU A 31 -5.46 -6.71 -4.37
CA GLU A 31 -5.41 -8.13 -4.68
C GLU A 31 -4.79 -8.92 -3.53
N ASP A 32 -5.30 -10.13 -3.36
CA ASP A 32 -4.79 -11.11 -2.43
C ASP A 32 -3.32 -11.47 -2.76
N ASP A 33 -2.44 -11.48 -1.76
CA ASP A 33 -1.06 -11.97 -1.96
C ASP A 33 -1.01 -13.50 -1.96
N THR A 34 -0.91 -14.09 -3.16
CA THR A 34 -0.93 -15.54 -3.34
C THR A 34 0.28 -16.26 -2.77
N ASN A 35 1.36 -15.55 -2.44
CA ASN A 35 2.54 -16.12 -1.79
C ASN A 35 2.30 -16.40 -0.29
N ILE A 36 1.26 -15.81 0.30
CA ILE A 36 0.87 -16.06 1.69
C ILE A 36 -0.17 -17.18 1.72
N PRO A 37 0.01 -18.23 2.55
CA PRO A 37 -0.98 -19.29 2.70
C PRO A 37 -2.35 -18.71 3.08
N LYS A 38 -3.43 -19.25 2.49
CA LYS A 38 -4.81 -18.72 2.63
C LYS A 38 -5.23 -18.48 4.08
N LYS A 39 -4.81 -19.34 5.02
CA LYS A 39 -5.09 -19.20 6.46
C LYS A 39 -4.56 -17.90 7.06
N TYR A 40 -3.45 -17.36 6.55
CA TYR A 40 -2.73 -16.21 7.10
C TYR A 40 -2.85 -14.95 6.24
N ARG A 41 -3.56 -15.02 5.12
CA ARG A 41 -3.74 -13.92 4.19
C ARG A 41 -4.88 -13.01 4.64
N SER A 42 -4.66 -11.70 4.60
CA SER A 42 -5.72 -10.70 4.63
C SER A 42 -6.30 -10.51 3.22
N THR A 43 -7.61 -10.38 3.14
CA THR A 43 -8.36 -10.27 1.89
C THR A 43 -9.13 -8.95 1.85
N TRP A 44 -9.63 -8.59 0.68
CA TRP A 44 -10.47 -7.41 0.55
C TRP A 44 -11.71 -7.45 1.47
N SER A 45 -12.31 -8.63 1.66
CA SER A 45 -13.53 -8.76 2.48
C SER A 45 -13.31 -8.47 3.95
N ASP A 46 -12.09 -8.64 4.46
CA ASP A 46 -11.75 -8.34 5.86
C ASP A 46 -11.87 -6.83 6.17
N TYR A 47 -11.79 -5.98 5.14
CA TYR A 47 -11.88 -4.53 5.26
C TYR A 47 -13.31 -4.01 5.02
N LYS A 48 -14.16 -4.79 4.34
CA LYS A 48 -15.53 -4.38 4.01
C LYS A 48 -16.33 -4.21 5.30
N ASN A 49 -16.98 -3.06 5.47
CA ASN A 49 -17.78 -2.72 6.65
C ASN A 49 -17.01 -2.74 8.00
N SER A 50 -15.68 -2.74 7.97
CA SER A 50 -14.84 -2.75 9.20
C SER A 50 -14.76 -1.39 9.91
N GLY A 51 -15.15 -0.30 9.24
CA GLY A 51 -14.87 1.07 9.67
C GLY A 51 -13.45 1.56 9.31
N TYR A 52 -12.60 0.69 8.76
CA TYR A 52 -11.23 1.01 8.36
C TYR A 52 -11.04 1.04 6.84
N THR A 53 -10.07 1.85 6.42
CA THR A 53 -9.60 1.89 5.03
C THR A 53 -8.45 0.93 4.80
N ARG A 54 -8.16 0.69 3.52
CA ARG A 54 -6.99 -0.08 3.05
C ARG A 54 -5.80 0.85 2.90
N GLY A 55 -5.09 1.08 4.01
CA GLY A 55 -3.91 1.94 4.08
C GLY A 55 -2.68 1.25 3.54
N HIS A 56 -1.90 1.92 2.70
CA HIS A 56 -0.64 1.38 2.20
C HIS A 56 0.46 1.60 3.24
N ILE A 57 1.35 0.62 3.41
CA ILE A 57 2.60 0.84 4.17
C ILE A 57 3.68 1.41 3.24
N ALA A 58 3.87 0.80 2.07
CA ALA A 58 4.63 1.39 0.96
C ALA A 58 3.69 2.08 -0.02
N SER A 59 3.87 3.40 -0.19
CA SER A 59 2.90 4.24 -0.92
C SER A 59 2.84 3.93 -2.42
N ASN A 60 1.64 3.98 -3.00
CA ASN A 60 1.46 3.83 -4.46
C ASN A 60 2.23 4.89 -5.28
N ALA A 61 2.37 6.10 -4.74
CA ALA A 61 3.03 7.19 -5.44
C ALA A 61 4.56 7.04 -5.48
N SER A 62 5.18 6.41 -4.48
CA SER A 62 6.62 6.10 -4.48
C SER A 62 7.01 5.02 -5.51
N PHE A 63 6.03 4.26 -6.02
CA PHE A 63 6.23 3.15 -6.96
C PHE A 63 5.76 3.47 -8.39
N ARG A 64 5.54 4.75 -8.72
CA ARG A 64 4.96 5.18 -10.01
C ARG A 64 5.84 4.96 -11.25
N PHE A 65 7.08 4.53 -11.08
CA PHE A 65 8.03 4.26 -12.17
C PHE A 65 7.66 3.08 -13.07
N SER A 66 6.79 2.17 -12.62
CA SER A 66 6.23 1.14 -13.50
C SER A 66 4.87 0.65 -13.03
N LYS A 67 4.06 0.18 -13.98
CA LYS A 67 2.76 -0.43 -13.67
C LYS A 67 2.90 -1.67 -12.79
N ALA A 68 3.92 -2.49 -13.02
CA ALA A 68 4.19 -3.68 -12.22
C ALA A 68 4.51 -3.32 -10.76
N ALA A 69 5.37 -2.31 -10.56
CA ALA A 69 5.70 -1.80 -9.23
C ALA A 69 4.45 -1.26 -8.50
N GLN A 70 3.62 -0.45 -9.18
CA GLN A 70 2.36 0.01 -8.59
C GLN A 70 1.40 -1.14 -8.27
N THR A 71 1.22 -2.13 -9.14
CA THR A 71 0.38 -3.28 -8.84
C THR A 71 0.88 -4.05 -7.61
N SER A 72 2.20 -4.18 -7.43
CA SER A 72 2.78 -4.90 -6.29
C SER A 72 2.43 -4.28 -4.93
N VAL A 73 2.35 -2.95 -4.84
CA VAL A 73 1.99 -2.29 -3.57
C VAL A 73 0.49 -2.31 -3.28
N PHE A 74 -0.34 -2.81 -4.21
CA PHE A 74 -1.76 -3.08 -3.98
C PHE A 74 -2.03 -4.50 -3.47
N LEU A 75 -1.00 -5.34 -3.33
CA LEU A 75 -1.13 -6.62 -2.66
C LEU A 75 -1.52 -6.40 -1.20
N MET A 76 -2.49 -7.18 -0.71
CA MET A 76 -3.02 -7.04 0.65
C MET A 76 -1.94 -7.22 1.75
N SER A 77 -0.80 -7.84 1.43
CA SER A 77 0.37 -7.95 2.31
C SER A 77 1.10 -6.63 2.57
N ASN A 78 0.83 -5.58 1.78
CA ASN A 78 1.28 -4.19 2.00
C ASN A 78 0.17 -3.31 2.60
N ILE A 79 -1.00 -3.88 2.91
CA ILE A 79 -2.19 -3.12 3.32
C ILE A 79 -2.48 -3.38 4.79
N THR A 80 -2.74 -2.30 5.53
CA THR A 80 -3.12 -2.36 6.94
C THR A 80 -4.43 -1.60 7.18
N PRO A 81 -5.30 -2.05 8.10
CA PRO A 81 -6.48 -1.30 8.50
C PRO A 81 -6.07 0.06 9.04
N GLN A 82 -6.46 1.13 8.36
CA GLN A 82 -6.09 2.48 8.71
C GLN A 82 -7.33 3.35 8.87
N ASN A 83 -7.38 4.17 9.92
CA ASN A 83 -8.43 5.15 10.09
C ASN A 83 -8.49 6.05 8.85
N ALA A 84 -9.71 6.32 8.35
CA ALA A 84 -9.91 7.04 7.09
C ALA A 84 -9.32 8.45 7.10
N GLN A 85 -9.48 9.18 8.22
CA GLN A 85 -8.96 10.53 8.36
C GLN A 85 -7.43 10.52 8.40
N VAL A 86 -6.83 9.60 9.16
CA VAL A 86 -5.37 9.45 9.24
C VAL A 86 -4.76 9.14 7.87
N ASN A 87 -5.33 8.17 7.14
CA ASN A 87 -4.86 7.76 5.82
C ASN A 87 -4.93 8.92 4.80
N ALA A 88 -6.04 9.67 4.80
CA ALA A 88 -6.26 10.74 3.84
C ALA A 88 -5.49 12.04 4.14
N THR A 89 -5.11 12.27 5.40
CA THR A 89 -4.47 13.52 5.87
C THR A 89 -3.01 13.30 6.23
N VAL A 90 -2.69 13.21 7.53
CA VAL A 90 -1.33 13.18 8.07
C VAL A 90 -0.46 12.08 7.44
N TRP A 91 -1.01 10.90 7.14
CA TRP A 91 -0.25 9.84 6.50
C TRP A 91 0.13 10.21 5.07
N ASN A 92 -0.82 10.71 4.29
CA ASN A 92 -0.59 11.19 2.93
C ASN A 92 0.38 12.39 2.90
N GLU A 93 0.37 13.26 3.91
CA GLU A 93 1.34 14.34 4.06
C GLU A 93 2.76 13.82 4.31
N ILE A 94 2.91 12.82 5.18
CA ILE A 94 4.20 12.15 5.43
C ILE A 94 4.72 11.48 4.15
N GLU A 95 3.86 10.75 3.43
CA GLU A 95 4.22 10.12 2.16
C GLU A 95 4.63 11.16 1.09
N GLN A 96 3.94 12.31 1.03
CA GLN A 96 4.33 13.41 0.16
C GLN A 96 5.68 14.02 0.57
N ARG A 97 5.90 14.21 1.87
CA ARG A 97 7.14 14.74 2.40
C ARG A 97 8.32 13.84 2.06
N GLU A 98 8.19 12.53 2.27
CA GLU A 98 9.21 11.53 1.90
C GLU A 98 9.67 11.71 0.44
N ARG A 99 8.73 11.87 -0.50
CA ARG A 99 9.04 12.05 -1.94
C ARG A 99 9.62 13.41 -2.30
N SER A 100 9.59 14.37 -1.38
CA SER A 100 10.12 15.73 -1.57
C SER A 100 11.52 15.95 -0.98
N LEU A 101 12.03 14.97 -0.22
CA LEU A 101 13.40 14.95 0.29
C LEU A 101 14.38 14.61 -0.83
#